data_AF-A0A3M2ATE6-F1
#
_entry.id   AF-A0A3M2ATE6-F1
#
_cell.length_a   1.000
_cell.length_b   1.000
_cell.length_c   1.000
_cell.angle_alpha   90.00
_cell.angle_beta   90.00
_cell.angle_gamma   90.00
#
_symmetry.space_group_name_H-M   'P 1'
#
loop_
_entity.id
_entity.type
_entity.pdbx_description
1 polymer ?
#
loop_
_entity_poly.entity_id
_entity_poly.type
_entity_poly.pdbx_seq_one_letter_code
_entity_poly.pdbx_strand_id
1 'polypeptide(L)' 'LYQFHTNYPGGLKERSLEWMLEHKPEEVIRLAVKRMLPKNRLGHQMLKRLKVYRGGEHPHIAQQAKVLEVEA' A
#
# COMPACT_ATOMS: atom_id res chain seq x y z
N LEU A 1 -14.18 -3.50 4.87
CA LEU A 1 -13.47 -4.74 5.26
C LEU A 1 -12.38 -5.07 4.24
N TYR A 2 -11.20 -5.53 4.70
CA TYR A 2 -10.12 -6.04 3.85
C TYR A 2 -10.22 -7.56 3.78
N GLN A 3 -10.50 -8.08 2.59
CA GLN A 3 -10.69 -9.51 2.37
C GLN A 3 -9.50 -10.11 1.63
N PHE A 4 -9.07 -11.29 2.04
CA PHE A 4 -8.13 -12.11 1.29
C PHE A 4 -8.45 -13.59 1.49
N HIS A 5 -8.08 -14.41 0.52
CA HIS A 5 -8.38 -15.83 0.51
C HIS A 5 -7.09 -16.63 0.38
N THR A 6 -6.94 -17.69 1.19
CA THR A 6 -5.74 -18.54 1.17
C THR A 6 -5.79 -19.68 0.16
N ASN A 7 -6.91 -19.83 -0.58
CA ASN A 7 -7.19 -20.91 -1.54
C ASN A 7 -7.43 -22.30 -0.94
N TYR A 8 -7.69 -22.37 0.36
CA TYR A 8 -8.15 -23.59 1.05
C TYR A 8 -9.64 -23.47 1.42
N PRO A 9 -10.38 -24.58 1.57
CA PRO A 9 -11.74 -24.56 2.11
C PRO A 9 -11.76 -23.84 3.48
N GLY A 10 -12.67 -22.87 3.65
CA GLY A 10 -12.72 -22.03 4.85
C GLY A 10 -11.60 -20.98 4.95
N GLY A 11 -10.84 -20.76 3.87
CA GLY A 11 -9.68 -19.86 3.84
C GLY A 11 -9.98 -18.37 3.67
N LEU A 12 -11.25 -17.95 3.75
CA LEU A 12 -11.65 -16.55 3.67
C LEU A 12 -11.28 -15.84 4.97
N LYS A 13 -10.47 -14.78 4.87
CA LYS A 13 -10.06 -13.96 6.01
C LYS A 13 -10.45 -12.53 5.76
N GLU A 14 -11.03 -11.92 6.79
CA GLU A 14 -11.49 -10.54 6.76
C GLU A 14 -10.82 -9.74 7.88
N ARG A 15 -10.49 -8.47 7.61
CA ARG A 15 -9.88 -7.56 8.58
C ARG A 15 -10.58 -6.20 8.55
N SER A 16 -10.75 -5.60 9.71
CA SER A 16 -11.23 -4.21 9.82
C SER A 16 -10.15 -3.23 9.37
N LEU A 17 -10.56 -1.99 9.07
CA LEU A 17 -9.62 -0.91 8.76
C LEU A 17 -8.76 -0.57 9.98
N GLU A 18 -9.38 -0.47 11.14
CA GLU A 18 -8.71 -0.19 12.43
C GLU A 18 -7.58 -1.17 12.69
N TRP A 19 -7.86 -2.48 12.60
CA TRP A 19 -6.85 -3.51 12.76
C TRP A 19 -5.69 -3.35 11.76
N MET A 20 -6.01 -3.01 10.51
CA MET A 20 -5.00 -2.80 9.47
C MET A 20 -4.14 -1.57 9.73
N LEU A 21 -4.70 -0.47 10.25
CA LEU A 21 -3.94 0.73 10.59
C LEU A 21 -2.97 0.48 11.75
N GLU A 22 -3.37 -0.32 12.74
CA GLU A 22 -2.51 -0.66 13.88
C GLU A 22 -1.35 -1.58 13.48
N HIS A 23 -1.64 -2.60 12.66
CA HIS A 23 -0.69 -3.69 12.39
C HIS A 23 0.09 -3.49 11.10
N LYS A 24 -0.55 -2.98 10.04
CA LYS A 24 -0.01 -2.86 8.68
C LYS A 24 -0.49 -1.59 7.97
N PRO A 25 -0.19 -0.40 8.52
CA PRO A 25 -0.66 0.86 7.93
C PRO A 25 -0.14 1.08 6.50
N GLU A 26 1.06 0.57 6.15
CA GLU A 26 1.62 0.74 4.81
C GLU A 26 0.79 0.01 3.74
N GLU A 27 0.22 -1.14 4.10
CA GLU A 27 -0.62 -1.94 3.22
C GLU A 27 -1.93 -1.24 2.87
N VAL A 28 -2.50 -0.45 3.77
CA VAL A 28 -3.73 0.30 3.52
C VAL A 28 -3.55 1.25 2.33
N ILE A 29 -2.50 2.07 2.38
CA ILE A 29 -2.16 3.04 1.33
C ILE A 29 -1.74 2.31 0.05
N ARG A 30 -0.89 1.28 0.16
CA ARG A 30 -0.43 0.50 -0.99
C ARG A 30 -1.59 -0.15 -1.75
N LEU A 31 -2.58 -0.70 -1.04
CA LEU A 31 -3.77 -1.31 -1.63
C LEU A 31 -4.69 -0.27 -2.26
N ALA A 32 -4.84 0.91 -1.67
CA ALA A 32 -5.61 2.01 -2.24
C ALA A 32 -5.00 2.45 -3.59
N VAL A 33 -3.70 2.78 -3.61
CA VAL A 33 -3.00 3.18 -4.84
C VAL A 33 -3.03 2.06 -5.89
N LYS A 34 -2.80 0.80 -5.48
CA LYS A 34 -2.88 -0.35 -6.40
C LYS A 34 -4.24 -0.44 -7.10
N ARG A 35 -5.33 -0.09 -6.43
CA ARG A 35 -6.68 -0.12 -7.00
C ARG A 35 -6.95 1.04 -7.97
N MET A 36 -6.23 2.15 -7.83
CA MET A 36 -6.30 3.31 -8.73
C MET A 36 -5.45 3.14 -10.00
N LEU A 37 -4.48 2.23 -10.00
CA LEU A 37 -3.60 1.96 -11.13
C LEU A 37 -4.25 1.01 -12.17
N PRO A 38 -3.82 1.07 -13.45
CA PRO A 38 -4.28 0.14 -14.47
C PRO A 38 -3.90 -1.31 -14.13
N LYS A 39 -4.83 -2.24 -14.29
CA LYS A 39 -4.65 -3.66 -13.96
C LYS A 39 -3.88 -4.42 -15.05
N ASN A 40 -2.67 -3.97 -15.35
CA ASN A 40 -1.80 -4.56 -16.37
C ASN A 40 -0.34 -4.63 -15.90
N ARG A 41 0.55 -5.13 -16.76
CA ARG A 41 2.00 -5.24 -16.47
C ARG A 41 2.63 -3.89 -16.13
N LEU A 42 2.20 -2.81 -16.77
CA LEU A 42 2.69 -1.46 -16.52
C LEU A 42 2.27 -0.97 -15.13
N GLY A 43 1.00 -1.14 -14.73
CA GLY A 43 0.53 -0.77 -13.39
C GLY A 43 1.28 -1.52 -12.29
N HIS A 44 1.62 -2.79 -12.52
CA HIS A 44 2.50 -3.53 -11.61
C HIS A 44 3.91 -2.92 -11.51
N GLN A 45 4.48 -2.44 -12.61
CA GLN A 45 5.77 -1.74 -12.60
C GLN A 45 5.68 -0.38 -11.89
N MET A 46 4.61 0.38 -12.12
CA MET A 46 4.34 1.65 -11.43
C MET A 46 4.24 1.43 -9.92
N LEU A 47 3.51 0.40 -9.48
CA LEU A 47 3.35 0.09 -8.07
C LEU A 47 4.68 -0.25 -7.37
N LYS A 48 5.65 -0.85 -8.09
CA LYS A 48 6.99 -1.15 -7.52
C LYS A 48 7.79 0.11 -7.17
N ARG A 49 7.51 1.24 -7.85
CA ARG A 49 8.15 2.53 -7.60
C ARG A 49 7.61 3.20 -6.34
N LEU A 50 6.37 2.91 -5.94
CA LEU A 50 5.77 3.41 -4.72
C LEU A 50 6.47 2.79 -3.49
N LYS A 51 6.92 3.65 -2.56
CA LYS A 51 7.46 3.27 -1.26
C LYS A 51 6.63 3.96 -0.18
N VAL A 52 6.11 3.17 0.75
CA VAL A 52 5.27 3.63 1.87
C VAL A 52 5.97 3.20 3.16
N TYR A 53 6.11 4.12 4.09
CA TYR A 53 6.75 3.91 5.38
C TYR A 53 5.75 4.26 6.50
N ARG A 54 5.77 3.51 7.60
CA ARG A 54 4.91 3.76 8.77
C ARG A 54 5.36 4.98 9.59
N GLY A 55 6.66 5.25 9.62
CA GLY A 55 7.25 6.37 10.35
C GLY A 55 7.46 7.61 9.47
N GLY A 56 7.95 8.68 10.09
CA GLY A 56 8.29 9.93 9.39
C GLY A 56 9.59 9.89 8.59
N GLU A 57 10.38 8.83 8.73
CA GLU A 57 11.68 8.69 8.08
C GLU A 57 11.67 7.67 6.95
N HIS A 58 12.53 7.89 5.94
CA HIS A 58 12.79 6.95 4.86
C HIS A 58 14.30 6.72 4.67
N PRO A 59 14.74 5.52 4.28
CA PRO A 59 16.16 5.21 4.08
C PRO A 59 16.77 5.83 2.80
N HIS A 60 15.97 6.53 1.98
CA HIS A 60 16.36 6.99 0.65
C HIS A 60 17.07 8.36 0.64
N ILE A 61 17.94 8.61 1.60
CA ILE A 61 18.60 9.92 1.78
C ILE A 61 19.43 10.31 0.55
N ALA A 62 20.07 9.33 -0.11
CA ALA A 62 20.90 9.56 -1.29
C ALA A 62 20.11 10.05 -2.53
N GLN A 63 18.79 9.87 -2.57
CA GLN A 63 17.97 10.18 -3.75
C GLN A 63 17.58 11.66 -3.84
N GLN A 64 17.89 12.48 -2.82
CA GLN A 64 17.58 13.93 -2.76
C GLN A 64 16.14 14.23 -3.19
N ALA A 65 15.18 13.49 -2.61
CA ALA A 65 13.76 13.65 -2.95
C ALA A 65 13.28 15.06 -2.59
N LYS A 66 12.55 15.69 -3.52
CA LYS A 66 11.89 16.97 -3.28
C LYS A 66 10.54 16.73 -2.62
N VAL A 67 10.25 17.50 -1.58
CA VAL A 67 8.95 17.51 -0.93
C VAL A 67 7.93 18.06 -1.93
N LEU A 68 6.81 17.36 -2.09
CA LEU A 68 5.66 17.80 -2.88
C LEU A 68 4.51 18.04 -1.92
N GLU A 69 3.99 19.26 -1.91
CA GLU A 69 2.75 19.59 -1.21
C GLU A 69 1.59 19.31 -2.17
N VAL A 70 0.57 18.62 -1.66
CA VAL A 70 -0.65 18.30 -2.43
C VAL A 70 -1.75 19.22 -1.93
N GLU A 71 -2.19 20.15 -2.79
CA GLU A 71 -3.38 20.95 -2.53
C GLU A 71 -4.64 20.06 -2.65
N ALA A 72 -5.61 20.29 -1.77
CA ALA A 72 -6.82 19.47 -1.62
C ALA A 72 -7.94 19.87 -2.58
#